data_AF-A4G7D2-F1
#
_entry.id   AF-A4G7D2-F1
#
_cell.length_a   1.000
_cell.length_b   1.000
_cell.length_c   1.000
_cell.angle_alpha   90.00
_cell.angle_beta   90.00
_cell.angle_gamma   90.00
#
_symmetry.space_group_name_H-M   'P 1'
#
loop_
_entity.id
_entity.type
_entity.pdbx_description
1 polymer ?
#
loop_
_entity_poly.entity_id
_entity_poly.type
_entity_poly.pdbx_seq_one_letter_code
_entity_poly.pdbx_strand_id
1 'polypeptide(L)' 'MCELDDFKVDDAVLTPSGRLAKIKKILSGASKKDAFDRIVCQYVGGGAKDLVTLQPHQLQLLNQGHSTATNVLSLR' A
#
# COMPACT_ATOMS: atom_id res chain seq x y z
N MET A 1 3.90 -2.06 10.56
CA MET A 1 3.78 -0.75 9.90
C MET A 1 4.25 -0.99 8.47
N CYS A 2 3.45 -0.72 7.45
CA CYS A 2 3.87 -1.02 6.07
C CYS A 2 4.90 0.01 5.62
N GLU A 3 6.05 -0.44 5.13
CA GLU A 3 7.10 0.39 4.55
C GLU A 3 6.96 0.44 3.03
N LEU A 4 7.67 1.36 2.36
CA LEU A 4 7.55 1.52 0.90
C LEU A 4 7.85 0.21 0.15
N ASP A 5 8.78 -0.58 0.66
CA ASP A 5 9.23 -1.86 0.08
C ASP A 5 8.16 -2.96 0.14
N ASP A 6 7.12 -2.79 0.97
CA ASP A 6 5.98 -3.72 1.03
C ASP A 6 5.02 -3.57 -0.17
N PHE A 7 5.12 -2.46 -0.91
CA PHE A 7 4.19 -2.12 -1.99
C PHE A 7 4.79 -2.39 -3.37
N LYS A 8 3.98 -2.96 -4.27
CA LYS A 8 4.32 -3.16 -5.69
C LYS A 8 3.28 -2.52 -6.59
N VAL A 9 3.71 -2.17 -7.81
CA VAL A 9 2.76 -1.70 -8.84
C VAL A 9 1.71 -2.78 -9.09
N ASP A 10 0.47 -2.33 -9.26
CA ASP A 10 -0.78 -3.10 -9.38
C ASP A 10 -1.27 -3.82 -8.12
N ASP A 11 -0.59 -3.67 -6.97
CA ASP A 11 -1.14 -4.15 -5.68
C ASP A 11 -2.47 -3.49 -5.35
N ALA A 12 -3.37 -4.28 -4.76
CA ALA A 12 -4.63 -3.81 -4.22
C ALA A 12 -4.41 -3.24 -2.80
N VAL A 13 -4.83 -2.00 -2.62
CA VAL A 13 -4.73 -1.27 -1.34
C VAL A 13 -6.07 -0.67 -0.96
N LEU A 14 -6.28 -0.52 0.35
CA LEU A 14 -7.36 0.25 0.92
C LEU A 14 -6.86 1.66 1.26
N THR A 15 -7.57 2.68 0.80
CA THR A 15 -7.28 4.07 1.15
C THR A 15 -7.90 4.47 2.49
N PRO A 16 -7.48 5.57 3.13
CA PRO A 16 -8.10 6.07 4.37
C PRO A 16 -9.60 6.37 4.25
N SER A 17 -10.08 6.63 3.03
CA SER A 17 -11.50 6.81 2.73
C SER A 17 -12.29 5.50 2.69
N GLY A 18 -11.66 4.35 2.92
CA GLY A 18 -12.28 3.03 2.84
C GLY A 18 -12.53 2.54 1.41
N ARG A 19 -12.02 3.26 0.40
CA ARG A 19 -12.17 2.89 -1.01
C ARG A 19 -11.02 1.99 -1.44
N LEU A 20 -11.32 1.04 -2.34
CA LEU A 20 -10.32 0.18 -2.97
C LEU A 20 -9.57 0.96 -4.05
N ALA A 21 -8.26 0.81 -4.08
CA ALA A 21 -7.40 1.37 -5.12
C ALA A 21 -6.31 0.37 -5.53
N LYS A 22 -5.76 0.57 -6.72
CA LYS A 22 -4.58 -0.15 -7.23
C LYS A 22 -3.39 0.78 -7.35
N ILE A 23 -2.22 0.30 -6.96
CA ILE A 23 -1.00 1.09 -7.08
C ILE A 23 -0.63 1.23 -8.56
N LYS A 24 -0.39 2.45 -9.02
CA LYS A 24 0.06 2.74 -10.38
C LYS A 24 1.48 3.21 -10.45
N LYS A 25 1.94 3.91 -9.42
CA LYS A 25 3.31 4.41 -9.38
C LYS A 25 3.77 4.56 -7.94
N ILE A 26 5.00 4.15 -7.68
CA ILE A 26 5.70 4.38 -6.42
C ILE A 26 6.73 5.49 -6.69
N LEU A 27 6.69 6.53 -5.87
CA LEU A 27 7.58 7.67 -5.94
C LEU A 27 8.37 7.70 -4.63
N SER A 28 9.55 7.10 -4.64
CA SER A 28 10.47 7.17 -3.51
C SER A 28 11.11 8.56 -3.44
N GLY A 29 11.24 9.09 -2.23
CA GLY A 29 11.88 10.37 -1.96
C GLY A 29 13.39 10.30 -2.22
N ALA A 30 13.84 10.64 -3.43
CA ALA A 30 15.26 10.55 -3.81
C ALA A 30 16.10 11.79 -3.40
N SER A 31 15.50 12.84 -2.83
CA SER A 31 16.20 14.11 -2.56
C SER A 31 15.77 14.74 -1.24
N LYS A 32 16.66 15.53 -0.61
CA LYS A 32 16.38 16.30 0.62
C LYS A 32 15.18 17.26 0.50
N LYS A 33 14.74 17.58 -0.73
CA LYS A 33 13.52 18.38 -0.99
C LYS A 33 12.23 17.56 -1.02
N ASP A 34 12.33 16.25 -1.27
CA ASP A 34 11.22 15.30 -1.26
C ASP A 34 11.46 14.29 -0.14
N ALA A 35 11.30 14.75 1.10
CA ALA A 35 11.57 13.95 2.30
C ALA A 35 10.53 12.83 2.56
N PHE A 36 9.55 12.65 1.68
CA PHE A 36 8.44 11.73 1.89
C PHE A 36 8.22 10.86 0.66
N ASP A 37 8.14 9.56 0.89
CA ASP A 37 7.68 8.61 -0.10
C ASP A 37 6.20 8.83 -0.42
N ARG A 38 5.84 8.68 -1.68
CA ARG A 38 4.47 8.83 -2.16
C ARG A 38 4.09 7.66 -3.05
N ILE A 39 2.84 7.26 -2.99
CA ILE A 39 2.28 6.19 -3.79
C ILE A 39 1.08 6.76 -4.53
N VAL A 40 1.10 6.66 -5.86
CA VAL A 40 -0.02 7.01 -6.73
C VAL A 40 -0.89 5.78 -6.90
N CYS A 41 -2.13 5.89 -6.48
CA CYS A 41 -3.13 4.82 -6.56
C CYS A 41 -4.28 5.25 -7.47
N GLN A 42 -4.88 4.30 -8.16
CA GLN A 42 -6.10 4.47 -8.95
C GLN A 42 -7.26 3.78 -8.27
N TYR A 43 -8.37 4.47 -8.02
CA TYR A 43 -9.54 3.85 -7.42
C TYR A 43 -10.14 2.77 -8.32
N VAL A 44 -10.50 1.63 -7.72
CA VAL A 44 -11.19 0.54 -8.40
C VAL A 44 -12.63 0.98 -8.69
N GLY A 45 -13.09 0.77 -9.93
CA GLY A 45 -14.40 1.24 -10.40
C GLY A 45 -14.42 2.72 -10.83
N GLY A 46 -13.32 3.45 -10.65
CA GLY A 46 -13.12 4.79 -11.18
C GLY A 46 -12.58 4.80 -12.62
N GLY A 47 -12.60 5.98 -13.25
CA GLY A 47 -12.00 6.18 -14.57
C GLY A 47 -10.47 6.27 -14.53
N ALA A 48 -9.82 6.36 -15.69
CA ALA A 48 -8.35 6.52 -15.81
C ALA A 48 -7.80 7.78 -15.12
N LYS A 49 -8.67 8.75 -14.79
CA LYS A 49 -8.32 9.99 -14.09
C LYS A 49 -8.60 9.96 -12.59
N ASP A 50 -9.21 8.89 -12.06
CA ASP A 50 -9.54 8.76 -10.63
C ASP A 50 -8.31 8.28 -9.83
N LEU A 51 -7.29 9.15 -9.82
CA LEU A 51 -5.98 8.91 -9.20
C LEU A 51 -5.86 9.70 -7.89
N VAL A 52 -5.20 9.10 -6.91
CA VAL A 52 -4.89 9.71 -5.62
C VAL A 52 -3.42 9.48 -5.28
N THR A 53 -2.77 10.47 -4.67
CA THR A 53 -1.40 10.33 -4.16
C THR A 53 -1.45 10.31 -2.64
N LEU A 54 -0.94 9.25 -2.03
CA LEU A 54 -0.96 9.02 -0.59
C LEU A 54 0.43 8.62 -0.10
N GLN A 55 0.66 8.78 1.21
CA GLN A 55 1.88 8.27 1.85
C GLN A 55 1.71 6.76 2.16
N PRO A 56 2.81 5.98 2.18
CA PRO A 56 2.75 4.53 2.42
C PRO A 56 2.01 4.17 3.71
N HIS A 57 2.24 4.91 4.79
CA HIS A 57 1.61 4.66 6.08
C HIS A 57 0.09 4.87 6.10
N GLN A 58 -0.47 5.54 5.09
CA GLN A 58 -1.91 5.78 4.95
C GLN A 58 -2.61 4.66 4.18
N LEU A 59 -1.86 3.74 3.59
CA LEU A 59 -2.38 2.65 2.78
C LEU A 59 -2.34 1.34 3.55
N GLN A 60 -3.36 0.51 3.33
CA GLN A 60 -3.40 -0.85 3.84
C GLN A 60 -3.36 -1.83 2.67
N LEU A 61 -2.34 -2.67 2.63
CA LEU A 61 -2.23 -3.76 1.64
C LEU A 61 -3.32 -4.81 1.89
N LEU A 62 -4.03 -5.18 0.84
CA LEU A 62 -5.06 -6.22 0.88
C LEU A 62 -4.51 -7.60 0.51
N ASN A 63 -3.32 -7.65 -0.08
CA ASN A 63 -2.67 -8.86 -0.56
C ASN A 63 -1.51 -9.34 0.33
N GLN A 64 -1.50 -9.01 1.63
CA GLN A 64 -0.65 -9.75 2.55
C GLN A 64 -1.33 -11.06 2.89
N GLY A 65 -1.04 -12.09 2.08
CA GLY A 65 -1.09 -13.48 2.51
C GLY A 65 -0.05 -13.76 3.59
N HIS A 66 0.06 -12.91 4.61
CA HIS A 66 0.71 -13.27 5.86
C HIS A 66 -0.21 -14.30 6.51
N SER A 67 0.05 -15.56 6.15
CA SER A 67 -0.19 -16.69 7.02
C SER A 67 0.19 -16.27 8.42
N THR A 68 -0.80 -16.06 9.28
CA THR A 68 -0.61 -16.16 10.72
C THR A 68 -0.21 -17.61 10.96
N ALA A 69 1.08 -17.93 10.79
CA ALA A 69 1.68 -19.08 11.43
C ALA A 69 1.72 -18.76 12.92
N THR A 70 0.56 -18.88 13.56
CA THR A 70 0.44 -18.98 14.99
C THR A 70 1.23 -20.23 15.37
N ASN A 71 2.49 -20.03 15.75
CA ASN A 71 3.29 -21.07 16.37
C ASN A 71 2.73 -21.29 17.78
N VAL A 72 1.60 -21.99 17.87
CA VAL A 72 1.17 -22.65 19.10
C VAL A 72 2.15 -23.80 19.31
N LEU A 73 3.22 -23.51 20.04
CA LEU A 73 4.00 -24.50 20.76
C LEU A 73 3.05 -25.19 21.75
N SER A 74 2.32 -26.19 21.25
CA SER A 74 1.87 -27.32 22.03
C SER A 74 3.00 -28.33 22.02
N LEU A 75 3.52 -28.65 23.21
CA LEU A 75 4.18 -29.90 23.64
C LEU A 75 4.71 -29.57 25.05
N ARG A 76 3.91 -29.85 26.08
CA ARG A 76 4.04 -31.05 26.95
C ARG A 76 5.27 -31.00 27.83
#